data_AF-X1Q5D1-F1
#
_entry.id   AF-X1Q5D1-F1
#
_cell.length_a   1.000
_cell.length_b   1.000
_cell.length_c   1.000
_cell.angle_alpha   90.00
_cell.angle_beta   90.00
_cell.angle_gamma   90.00
#
_symmetry.space_group_name_H-M   'P 1'
#
loop_
_entity.id
_entity.type
_entity.pdbx_description
1 polymer ?
#
loop_
_entity_poly.entity_id
_entity_poly.type
_entity_poly.pdbx_seq_one_letter_code
_entity_poly.pdbx_strand_id
1 'polypeptide(L)'
;EVSLDLAKVVAQVGGMVARLKAGVEERQKRLQQALDVLRNQASNLDYLTRKIASSQTTWLVAGLVDGLDQRYKAPPIPAEFTIIATDGTTKNLIIKV
;
A
#
# COMPACT_ATOMS: atom_id res chain seq x y z
N GLU A 1 44.12 -15.64 -13.41
CA GLU A 1 42.78 -16.02 -12.94
C GLU A 1 42.32 -15.06 -11.86
N VAL A 2 41.08 -14.58 -11.93
CA VAL A 2 40.47 -13.85 -10.80
C VAL A 2 39.70 -14.90 -9.99
N SER A 3 40.27 -15.32 -8.86
CA SER A 3 39.62 -16.27 -7.95
C SER A 3 38.48 -15.59 -7.20
N LEU A 4 37.33 -16.27 -7.12
CA LEU A 4 36.16 -15.78 -6.41
C LEU A 4 36.35 -15.98 -4.89
N ASP A 5 36.41 -14.87 -4.14
CA ASP A 5 36.43 -14.91 -2.68
C ASP A 5 35.02 -15.18 -2.13
N LEU A 6 34.77 -16.44 -1.82
CA LEU A 6 33.49 -16.92 -1.27
C LEU A 6 33.16 -16.28 0.09
N ALA A 7 34.16 -15.93 0.92
CA ALA A 7 33.90 -15.29 2.20
C ALA A 7 33.33 -13.88 2.02
N LYS A 8 33.86 -13.14 1.03
CA LYS A 8 33.35 -11.82 0.65
C LYS A 8 31.92 -11.88 0.09
N VAL A 9 31.63 -12.88 -0.76
CA VAL A 9 30.27 -13.09 -1.31
C VAL A 9 29.27 -13.40 -0.20
N VAL A 10 29.62 -14.28 0.73
CA VAL A 10 28.74 -14.65 1.87
C VAL A 10 28.44 -13.43 2.73
N ALA A 11 29.43 -12.60 3.04
CA ALA A 11 29.24 -11.37 3.81
C ALA A 11 28.30 -10.38 3.08
N GLN A 12 28.46 -10.23 1.76
CA GLN A 12 27.62 -9.35 0.95
C GLN A 12 26.17 -9.82 0.89
N VAL A 13 25.96 -11.12 0.60
CA VAL A 13 24.61 -11.72 0.56
C VAL A 13 23.95 -11.64 1.93
N GLY A 14 24.69 -11.94 3.01
CA GLY A 14 24.20 -11.80 4.38
C GLY A 14 23.72 -10.38 4.68
N GLY A 15 24.51 -9.37 4.30
CA GLY A 15 24.12 -7.96 4.41
C GLY A 15 22.88 -7.61 3.58
N MET A 16 22.73 -8.16 2.37
CA MET A 16 21.54 -7.96 1.54
C MET A 16 20.29 -8.57 2.18
N VAL A 17 20.38 -9.78 2.71
CA VAL A 17 19.27 -10.45 3.41
C VAL A 17 18.85 -9.68 4.65
N ALA A 18 19.81 -9.21 5.46
CA ALA A 18 19.52 -8.41 6.64
C ALA A 18 18.76 -7.10 6.29
N ARG A 19 19.20 -6.40 5.23
CA ARG A 19 18.49 -5.20 4.74
C ARG A 19 17.08 -5.50 4.24
N LEU A 20 16.89 -6.61 3.53
CA LEU A 20 15.56 -7.05 3.09
C LEU A 20 14.63 -7.32 4.27
N LYS A 21 15.11 -8.04 5.29
CA LYS A 21 14.34 -8.32 6.51
C LYS A 21 13.95 -7.04 7.25
N ALA A 22 14.91 -6.15 7.50
CA ALA A 22 14.65 -4.87 8.14
C ALA A 22 13.64 -4.01 7.33
N GLY A 23 13.72 -4.05 6.00
CA GLY A 23 12.76 -3.37 5.13
C GLY A 23 11.33 -3.92 5.24
N VAL A 24 11.18 -5.25 5.40
CA VAL A 24 9.88 -5.90 5.61
C VAL A 24 9.28 -5.50 6.96
N GLU A 25 10.07 -5.51 8.04
CA GLU A 25 9.62 -5.13 9.38
C GLU A 25 9.16 -3.67 9.43
N GLU A 26 9.95 -2.75 8.87
CA GLU A 26 9.61 -1.34 8.82
C GLU A 26 8.36 -1.08 7.97
N ARG A 27 8.23 -1.77 6.83
CA ARG A 27 7.01 -1.70 6.00
C ARG A 27 5.79 -2.19 6.76
N GLN A 28 5.91 -3.31 7.49
CA GLN A 28 4.82 -3.86 8.28
C GLN A 28 4.40 -2.89 9.40
N LYS A 29 5.37 -2.28 10.09
CA LYS A 29 5.11 -1.27 11.11
C LYS A 29 4.35 -0.07 10.56
N ARG A 30 4.80 0.48 9.43
CA ARG A 30 4.13 1.61 8.76
C ARG A 30 2.72 1.25 8.31
N LEU A 31 2.53 0.06 7.73
CA LEU A 31 1.22 -0.42 7.31
C LEU A 31 0.27 -0.55 8.50
N GLN A 32 0.75 -1.13 9.61
CA GLN A 32 -0.05 -1.28 10.81
C GLN A 32 -0.47 0.08 11.40
N GLN A 33 0.46 1.04 11.45
CA GLN A 33 0.15 2.41 11.87
C GLN A 33 -0.89 3.08 10.97
N ALA A 34 -0.75 2.95 9.64
CA ALA A 34 -1.71 3.52 8.70
C ALA A 34 -3.11 2.90 8.86
N LEU A 35 -3.19 1.57 9.01
CA LEU A 35 -4.45 0.87 9.25
C LEU A 35 -5.10 1.26 10.59
N ASP A 36 -4.29 1.42 11.63
CA ASP A 36 -4.77 1.84 12.95
C ASP A 36 -5.33 3.27 12.90
N VAL A 37 -4.61 4.21 12.30
CA VAL A 37 -5.08 5.59 12.09
C VAL A 37 -6.37 5.60 11.29
N LEU A 38 -6.46 4.84 10.20
CA LEU A 38 -7.66 4.76 9.37
C LEU A 38 -8.86 4.27 10.17
N ARG A 39 -8.71 3.18 10.92
CA ARG A 39 -9.79 2.59 11.74
C ARG A 39 -10.22 3.51 12.87
N ASN A 40 -9.27 4.13 13.57
CA ASN A 40 -9.56 5.07 14.65
C ASN A 40 -10.34 6.28 14.11
N GLN A 41 -9.95 6.83 12.95
CA GLN A 41 -10.67 7.94 12.33
C GLN A 41 -11.99 7.53 11.67
N ALA A 42 -12.16 6.27 11.25
CA ALA A 42 -13.41 5.77 10.68
C ALA A 42 -14.58 5.83 11.66
N SER A 43 -14.32 5.90 12.96
CA SER A 43 -15.36 6.13 13.99
C SER A 43 -15.81 7.60 14.11
N ASN A 44 -15.12 8.54 13.48
CA ASN A 44 -15.34 9.99 13.64
C ASN A 44 -16.13 10.62 12.46
N LEU A 45 -16.96 9.83 11.77
CA LEU A 45 -17.74 10.28 10.61
C LEU A 45 -18.71 11.42 10.96
N ASP A 46 -19.26 11.41 12.19
CA ASP A 46 -20.17 12.45 12.66
C ASP A 46 -19.48 13.82 12.76
N TYR A 47 -18.25 13.85 13.26
CA TYR A 47 -17.44 15.07 13.29
C TYR A 47 -17.15 15.57 11.87
N LEU A 48 -16.80 14.68 10.95
CA LEU A 48 -16.53 15.04 9.57
C LEU A 48 -17.79 15.58 8.87
N THR A 49 -18.94 14.96 9.12
CA THR A 49 -20.24 15.41 8.59
C THR A 49 -20.58 16.80 9.11
N ARG A 50 -20.41 17.04 10.43
CA ARG A 50 -20.60 18.38 11.02
C ARG A 50 -19.63 19.41 10.46
N LYS A 51 -18.37 19.02 10.27
CA LYS A 51 -17.35 19.90 9.67
C LYS A 51 -17.71 20.25 8.23
N ILE A 52 -18.16 19.30 7.43
CA ILE A 52 -18.61 19.58 6.05
C ILE A 52 -19.79 20.55 6.07
N ALA A 53 -20.78 20.30 6.92
CA ALA A 53 -21.96 21.17 7.04
C ALA A 53 -21.62 22.60 7.50
N SER A 54 -20.61 22.76 8.38
CA SER A 54 -20.17 24.08 8.86
C SER A 54 -19.15 24.76 7.95
N SER A 55 -18.52 24.02 7.04
CA SER A 55 -17.53 24.56 6.12
C SER A 55 -18.23 25.30 5.00
N GLN A 56 -18.11 26.63 4.97
CA GLN A 56 -18.62 27.49 3.91
C GLN A 56 -17.73 27.41 2.67
N THR A 57 -17.56 26.21 2.11
CA THR A 57 -16.74 26.01 0.92
C THR A 57 -17.47 26.46 -0.34
N THR A 58 -16.75 27.09 -1.25
CA THR A 58 -17.26 27.53 -2.57
C THR A 58 -17.51 26.36 -3.54
N TRP A 59 -17.19 25.13 -3.12
CA TRP A 59 -17.34 23.90 -3.90
C TRP A 59 -18.21 22.90 -3.15
N LEU A 60 -18.99 22.12 -3.91
CA LEU A 60 -19.75 21.00 -3.39
C LEU A 60 -18.79 19.92 -2.87
N VAL A 61 -18.94 19.57 -1.59
CA VAL A 61 -18.24 18.45 -0.99
C VAL A 61 -19.12 17.22 -1.11
N ALA A 62 -18.57 16.12 -1.63
CA ALA A 62 -19.31 14.86 -1.72
C ALA A 62 -19.76 14.40 -0.32
N GLY A 63 -21.02 13.97 -0.23
CA GLY A 63 -21.56 13.40 1.00
C GLY A 63 -20.79 12.14 1.40
N LEU A 64 -20.66 11.93 2.70
CA LEU A 64 -20.07 10.73 3.26
C LEU A 64 -21.14 9.63 3.29
N VAL A 65 -20.98 8.58 2.47
CA VAL A 65 -22.00 7.53 2.27
C VAL A 65 -21.68 6.26 3.07
N ASP A 66 -20.41 5.83 3.04
CA ASP A 66 -19.93 4.62 3.70
C ASP A 66 -18.82 4.93 4.72
N GLY A 67 -18.50 3.95 5.58
CA GLY A 67 -17.37 4.04 6.51
C GLY A 67 -16.03 4.16 5.79
N LEU A 68 -15.11 4.97 6.35
CA LEU A 68 -13.78 5.22 5.75
C LEU A 68 -12.89 3.97 5.67
N ASP A 69 -13.16 2.96 6.50
CA ASP A 69 -12.42 1.70 6.55
C ASP A 69 -13.02 0.61 5.65
N GLN A 70 -14.09 0.92 4.93
CA GLN A 70 -14.67 0.02 3.95
C GLN A 70 -13.81 -0.05 2.69
N ARG A 71 -13.73 -1.25 2.10
CA ARG A 71 -13.02 -1.47 0.84
C ARG A 71 -13.80 -2.36 -0.10
N TYR A 72 -13.73 -2.05 -1.39
CA TYR A 72 -14.10 -3.00 -2.43
C TYR A 72 -13.02 -4.10 -2.49
N LYS A 73 -13.46 -5.36 -2.48
CA LYS A 73 -12.53 -6.48 -2.67
C LYS A 73 -11.97 -6.41 -4.09
N ALA A 74 -10.67 -6.68 -4.22
CA ALA A 74 -10.07 -6.82 -5.54
C ALA A 74 -10.79 -7.94 -6.31
N PRO A 75 -11.10 -7.73 -7.61
CA PRO A 75 -11.66 -8.78 -8.44
C PRO A 75 -10.67 -9.96 -8.56
N PRO A 76 -11.17 -11.17 -8.88
CA PRO A 76 -10.29 -12.30 -9.13
C PRO A 76 -9.34 -12.01 -10.30
N ILE A 77 -8.16 -12.65 -10.26
CA ILE A 77 -7.18 -12.54 -11.35
C ILE A 77 -7.78 -13.17 -12.62
N PRO A 78 -7.71 -12.51 -13.79
CA PRO A 78 -8.16 -13.10 -15.05
C PRO A 78 -7.42 -14.41 -15.35
N ALA A 79 -8.13 -15.42 -15.84
CA ALA A 79 -7.54 -16.74 -16.13
C ALA A 79 -6.57 -16.73 -17.32
N GLU A 80 -6.71 -15.76 -18.23
CA GLU A 80 -5.99 -15.72 -19.51
C GLU A 80 -4.66 -14.95 -19.46
N PHE A 81 -4.43 -14.13 -18.43
CA PHE A 81 -3.20 -13.34 -18.32
C PHE A 81 -2.90 -12.98 -16.88
N THR A 82 -1.60 -12.94 -16.53
CA THR A 82 -1.13 -12.51 -15.21
C THR A 82 -0.59 -11.08 -15.29
N ILE A 83 -1.06 -10.22 -14.40
CA ILE A 83 -0.55 -8.85 -14.28
C ILE A 83 0.62 -8.86 -13.30
N ILE A 84 1.84 -8.58 -13.77
CA ILE A 84 3.08 -8.71 -12.97
C ILE A 84 3.51 -7.35 -12.35
N ALA A 85 2.86 -6.24 -12.72
CA ALA A 85 3.09 -4.94 -12.09
C ALA A 85 1.83 -4.08 -12.10
N THR A 86 1.52 -3.51 -10.94
CA THR A 86 0.58 -2.40 -10.78
C THR A 86 1.35 -1.32 -10.02
N ASP A 87 2.10 -0.49 -10.74
CA ASP A 87 2.34 0.85 -10.22
C ASP A 87 1.00 1.60 -10.32
N GLY A 88 0.69 2.48 -9.39
CA GLY A 88 -0.64 3.09 -9.27
C GLY A 88 -1.01 4.05 -10.42
N THR A 89 -0.47 3.89 -11.62
CA THR A 89 -0.85 4.65 -12.80
C THR A 89 -1.76 3.82 -13.70
N THR A 90 -2.69 4.46 -14.40
CA THR A 90 -3.70 3.86 -15.29
C THR A 90 -3.13 3.08 -16.50
N LYS A 91 -1.84 2.77 -16.51
CA LYS A 91 -1.15 2.04 -17.56
C LYS A 91 -0.76 0.64 -17.09
N ASN A 92 -1.65 -0.31 -17.38
CA ASN A 92 -1.38 -1.73 -17.18
C ASN A 92 -0.44 -2.24 -18.28
N LEU A 93 0.70 -2.82 -17.90
CA LEU A 93 1.53 -3.62 -18.81
C LEU A 93 0.96 -5.05 -18.85
N ILE A 94 0.34 -5.40 -19.99
CA ILE A 94 -0.17 -6.75 -20.25
C ILE A 94 0.90 -7.52 -21.01
N ILE A 95 1.45 -8.58 -20.40
CA ILE A 95 2.27 -9.57 -21.11
C ILE A 95 1.40 -10.81 -21.31
N LYS A 96 1.14 -11.18 -22.58
CA LYS A 96 0.60 -12.49 -22.94
C LYS A 96 1.75 -13.50 -22.87
N VAL A 97 1.57 -14.59 -22.13
CA VAL A 97 2.40 -15.79 -22.24
C VAL A 97 1.79 -16.70 -23.29
#